data_AF-A0AAW6GIC4-F1
#
_entry.id   AF-A0AAW6GIC4-F1
#
_cell.length_a   1.000
_cell.length_b   1.000
_cell.length_c   1.000
_cell.angle_alpha   90.00
_cell.angle_beta   90.00
_cell.angle_gamma   90.00
#
_symmetry.space_group_name_H-M   'P 1'
#
loop_
_entity.id
_entity.type
_entity.pdbx_description
1 polymer ?
#
loop_
_entity_poly.entity_id
_entity_poly.type
_entity_poly.pdbx_seq_one_letter_code
_entity_poly.pdbx_strand_id
1 'polypeptide(L)'
;MEEKQFIKEILKKIQLADPIAFSGFASEYPICLQEKNENWLFPMMFEFYTNRIQNEYITSLLEELGLFMHNKYMECEMHEVIMIDKSLCINDSYVDSYVRKIQNAQNDNPQFKDIISSYRTKGISLALYEIPIIALNSIIFEFKEKEHPYILADIACTYIYGQKLEDGLSYLYRSTIMLSQFPNRFWNSDYGLAGAANTFRLLLLMCPKNHIELCRKIYRYYFVYLTKLACTTKDEIFQQEAYVNRASIELSTIARWVIPMHINPDLLYISDMYYAHYCNELASQISYASGWKYNMKSLTYYQHASIRPNSTGGYAEIEDKTYAEIVAEKHEQAKYIAFMFYSAICTGEETLTDNDIEILFKLLQNECRFNYKEIRKRVLNFKSYK
;
A
#
# COMPACT_ATOMS: atom_id res chain seq x y z
N MET A 1 21.37 10.63 -21.20
CA MET A 1 21.78 11.52 -20.09
C MET A 1 21.19 10.94 -18.81
N GLU A 2 21.97 10.82 -17.74
CA GLU A 2 21.44 10.34 -16.46
C GLU A 2 20.41 11.33 -15.89
N GLU A 3 19.28 10.84 -15.39
CA GLU A 3 18.18 11.67 -14.86
C GLU A 3 18.64 12.65 -13.78
N LYS A 4 19.49 12.20 -12.84
CA LYS A 4 20.07 13.07 -11.80
C LYS A 4 20.89 14.21 -12.39
N GLN A 5 21.55 14.00 -13.53
CA GLN A 5 22.31 15.04 -14.19
C GLN A 5 21.38 16.07 -14.83
N PHE A 6 20.34 15.63 -15.53
CA PHE A 6 19.37 16.54 -16.15
C PHE A 6 18.62 17.39 -15.13
N ILE A 7 18.16 16.79 -14.03
CA ILE A 7 17.53 17.52 -12.92
C ILE A 7 18.47 18.61 -12.41
N LYS A 8 19.75 18.29 -12.15
CA LYS A 8 20.74 19.27 -11.68
C LYS A 8 20.97 20.41 -12.69
N GLU A 9 20.95 20.12 -13.98
CA GLU A 9 21.09 21.13 -15.03
C GLU A 9 19.89 22.08 -15.08
N ILE A 10 18.66 21.56 -15.02
CA ILE A 10 17.44 22.37 -14.96
C ILE A 10 17.41 23.22 -13.68
N LEU A 11 17.69 22.64 -12.51
CA LEU A 11 17.72 23.37 -11.24
C LEU A 11 18.74 24.52 -11.27
N LYS A 12 19.91 24.34 -11.89
CA LYS A 12 20.89 25.41 -12.09
C LYS A 12 20.36 26.52 -12.99
N LYS A 13 19.69 26.18 -14.10
CA LYS A 13 19.07 27.18 -14.99
C LYS A 13 18.02 28.01 -14.24
N ILE A 14 17.17 27.35 -13.44
CA ILE A 14 16.15 28.02 -12.63
C ILE A 14 16.80 28.94 -11.59
N GLN A 15 17.79 28.46 -10.84
CA GLN A 15 18.50 29.26 -9.84
C GLN A 15 19.20 30.49 -10.43
N LEU A 16 19.75 30.38 -11.64
CA LEU A 16 20.36 31.51 -12.35
C LEU A 16 19.31 32.51 -12.86
N ALA A 17 18.14 32.03 -13.25
CA ALA A 17 17.05 32.87 -13.77
C ALA A 17 16.30 33.62 -12.67
N ASP A 18 16.08 33.00 -11.50
CA ASP A 18 15.40 33.61 -10.35
C ASP A 18 15.99 33.15 -9.02
N PRO A 19 17.13 33.74 -8.59
CA PRO A 19 17.81 33.32 -7.37
C PRO A 19 17.01 33.62 -6.09
N ILE A 20 16.16 34.64 -6.11
CA ILE A 20 15.38 35.05 -4.94
C ILE A 20 14.24 34.06 -4.69
N ALA A 21 13.42 33.79 -5.71
CA ALA A 21 12.33 32.84 -5.59
C ALA A 21 12.85 31.42 -5.34
N PHE A 22 13.97 31.04 -5.96
CA PHE A 22 14.60 29.74 -5.72
C PHE A 22 15.06 29.58 -4.27
N SER A 23 15.69 30.61 -3.68
CA SER A 23 16.07 30.62 -2.26
C SER A 23 14.84 30.55 -1.34
N GLY A 24 13.77 31.27 -1.71
CA GLY A 24 12.48 31.19 -1.02
C GLY A 24 11.90 29.78 -1.02
N PHE A 25 11.85 29.14 -2.19
CA PHE A 25 11.41 27.75 -2.33
C PHE A 25 12.25 26.79 -1.49
N ALA A 26 13.59 26.89 -1.56
CA ALA A 26 14.48 26.02 -0.79
C ALA A 26 14.32 26.19 0.72
N SER A 27 13.97 27.39 1.17
CA SER A 27 13.71 27.69 2.58
C SER A 27 12.34 27.19 3.05
N GLU A 28 11.31 27.30 2.20
CA GLU A 28 9.94 26.86 2.51
C GLU A 28 9.79 25.34 2.43
N TYR A 29 10.48 24.70 1.46
CA TYR A 29 10.37 23.27 1.17
C TYR A 29 11.72 22.54 1.21
N PRO A 30 12.49 22.65 2.31
CA PRO A 30 13.82 22.05 2.41
C PRO A 30 13.77 20.52 2.26
N ILE A 31 12.64 19.91 2.62
CA ILE A 31 12.42 18.47 2.53
C ILE A 31 12.46 17.94 1.09
N CYS A 32 12.04 18.75 0.10
CA CYS A 32 11.99 18.35 -1.31
C CYS A 32 13.37 18.23 -1.97
N LEU A 33 14.38 18.86 -1.36
CA LEU A 33 15.77 18.85 -1.85
C LEU A 33 16.59 17.69 -1.25
N GLN A 34 15.99 16.88 -0.38
CA GLN A 34 16.62 15.70 0.21
C GLN A 34 16.44 14.47 -0.70
N GLU A 35 17.47 13.64 -0.84
CA GLU A 35 17.43 12.46 -1.72
C GLU A 35 16.29 11.47 -1.38
N LYS A 36 15.86 11.42 -0.12
CA LYS A 36 14.75 10.55 0.32
C LYS A 36 13.40 10.98 -0.26
N ASN A 37 13.22 12.27 -0.55
CA ASN A 37 11.93 12.88 -0.88
C ASN A 37 11.90 13.53 -2.27
N GLU A 38 12.77 13.06 -3.18
CA GLU A 38 12.89 13.56 -4.56
C GLU A 38 11.57 13.55 -5.35
N ASN A 39 10.62 12.67 -5.00
CA ASN A 39 9.32 12.58 -5.67
C ASN A 39 8.46 13.84 -5.46
N TRP A 40 8.71 14.62 -4.41
CA TRP A 40 7.99 15.87 -4.15
C TRP A 40 8.62 17.08 -4.85
N LEU A 41 9.87 16.99 -5.31
CA LEU A 41 10.59 18.12 -5.88
C LEU A 41 9.85 18.74 -7.07
N PHE A 42 9.51 17.91 -8.05
CA PHE A 42 8.83 18.36 -9.27
C PHE A 42 7.47 19.03 -8.99
N PRO A 43 6.49 18.35 -8.34
CA PRO A 43 5.17 18.94 -8.15
C PRO A 43 5.20 20.21 -7.30
N MET A 44 6.10 20.26 -6.30
CA MET A 44 6.23 21.43 -5.44
C MET A 44 6.84 22.62 -6.15
N MET A 45 7.88 22.41 -6.96
CA MET A 45 8.45 23.48 -7.77
C MET A 45 7.45 23.96 -8.82
N PHE A 46 6.75 23.03 -9.48
CA PHE A 46 5.73 23.37 -10.46
C PHE A 46 4.64 24.23 -9.83
N GLU A 47 4.05 23.82 -8.71
CA GLU A 47 3.02 24.59 -7.99
C GLU A 47 3.53 25.95 -7.53
N PHE A 48 4.74 26.01 -6.96
CA PHE A 48 5.33 27.26 -6.48
C PHE A 48 5.53 28.28 -7.61
N TYR A 49 6.12 27.86 -8.74
CA TYR A 49 6.41 28.77 -9.84
C TYR A 49 5.21 29.09 -10.71
N THR A 50 4.26 28.17 -10.89
CA THR A 50 3.06 28.42 -11.69
C THR A 50 2.01 29.24 -10.94
N ASN A 51 1.76 28.91 -9.66
CA ASN A 51 0.65 29.54 -8.93
C ASN A 51 1.08 30.78 -8.15
N ARG A 52 2.33 30.86 -7.68
CA ARG A 52 2.78 31.99 -6.83
C ARG A 52 3.65 32.99 -7.58
N ILE A 53 4.69 32.52 -8.25
CA ILE A 53 5.67 33.40 -8.90
C ILE A 53 5.22 33.83 -10.31
N GLN A 54 4.55 32.93 -11.04
CA GLN A 54 4.05 33.14 -12.40
C GLN A 54 5.15 33.52 -13.41
N ASN A 55 6.29 32.83 -13.36
CA ASN A 55 7.41 33.05 -14.29
C ASN A 55 7.32 32.08 -15.49
N GLU A 56 7.00 32.61 -16.67
CA GLU A 56 6.80 31.81 -17.89
C GLU A 56 8.05 31.04 -18.33
N TYR A 57 9.24 31.67 -18.25
CA TYR A 57 10.50 31.01 -18.62
C TYR A 57 10.78 29.82 -17.71
N ILE A 58 10.67 30.00 -16.38
CA ILE A 58 10.87 28.90 -15.43
C ILE A 58 9.79 27.84 -15.58
N THR A 59 8.55 28.22 -15.88
CA THR A 59 7.45 27.28 -16.12
C THR A 59 7.77 26.39 -17.32
N SER A 60 8.25 26.94 -18.43
CA SER A 60 8.68 26.14 -19.59
C SER A 60 9.86 25.20 -19.29
N LEU A 61 10.82 25.62 -18.45
CA LEU A 61 11.89 24.73 -17.98
C LEU A 61 11.37 23.58 -17.12
N LEU A 62 10.34 23.84 -16.30
CA LEU A 62 9.68 22.80 -15.51
C LEU A 62 8.83 21.88 -16.40
N GLU A 63 8.14 22.39 -17.42
CA GLU A 63 7.46 21.54 -18.41
C GLU A 63 8.44 20.63 -19.16
N GLU A 64 9.61 21.15 -19.54
CA GLU A 64 10.71 20.35 -20.13
C GLU A 64 11.15 19.23 -19.18
N LEU A 65 11.31 19.55 -17.90
CA LEU A 65 11.66 18.57 -16.87
C LEU A 65 10.60 17.50 -16.69
N GLY A 66 9.33 17.89 -16.61
CA GLY A 66 8.19 16.98 -16.47
C GLY A 66 8.08 16.02 -17.66
N LEU A 67 8.21 16.53 -18.88
CA LEU A 67 8.18 15.73 -20.09
C LEU A 67 9.35 14.73 -20.15
N PHE A 68 10.55 15.15 -19.77
CA PHE A 68 11.70 14.25 -19.68
C PHE A 68 11.47 13.12 -18.68
N MET A 69 10.97 13.44 -17.48
CA MET A 69 10.66 12.44 -16.45
C MET A 69 9.60 11.45 -16.92
N HIS A 70 8.53 11.93 -17.55
CA HIS A 70 7.47 11.09 -18.09
C HIS A 70 7.98 10.17 -19.21
N ASN A 71 8.74 10.69 -20.17
CA ASN A 71 9.28 9.88 -21.26
C ASN A 71 10.18 8.76 -20.75
N LYS A 72 11.03 9.04 -19.76
CA LYS A 72 11.88 8.02 -19.13
C LYS A 72 11.04 6.94 -18.41
N TYR A 73 9.95 7.33 -17.78
CA TYR A 73 9.00 6.38 -17.19
C TYR A 73 8.39 5.47 -18.26
N MET A 74 8.01 6.01 -19.43
CA MET A 74 7.41 5.25 -20.54
C MET A 74 8.39 4.26 -21.21
N GLU A 75 9.71 4.42 -21.05
CA GLU A 75 10.72 3.50 -21.63
C GLU A 75 10.73 2.11 -20.96
N CYS A 76 10.18 1.99 -19.75
CA CYS A 76 10.18 0.73 -18.99
C CYS A 76 8.92 -0.09 -19.28
N GLU A 77 9.07 -1.41 -19.41
CA GLU A 77 7.91 -2.31 -19.55
C GLU A 77 7.15 -2.40 -18.22
N MET A 78 5.81 -2.45 -18.27
CA MET A 78 4.94 -2.48 -17.09
C MET A 78 5.15 -1.28 -16.14
N HIS A 79 5.63 -0.15 -16.67
CA HIS A 79 6.00 1.05 -15.89
C HIS A 79 4.88 1.50 -14.95
N GLU A 80 3.62 1.28 -15.32
CA GLU A 80 2.45 1.64 -14.52
C GLU A 80 2.44 0.98 -13.15
N VAL A 81 2.98 -0.23 -13.04
CA VAL A 81 3.01 -1.00 -11.80
C VAL A 81 4.37 -0.96 -11.13
N ILE A 82 5.47 -0.94 -11.89
CA ILE A 82 6.81 -1.10 -11.30
C ILE A 82 7.56 0.21 -11.09
N MET A 83 7.05 1.34 -11.59
CA MET A 83 7.66 2.67 -11.47
C MET A 83 6.69 3.74 -10.95
N ILE A 84 7.27 4.81 -10.41
CA ILE A 84 6.57 6.06 -10.12
C ILE A 84 6.83 7.02 -11.26
N ASP A 85 5.76 7.57 -11.82
CA ASP A 85 5.89 8.74 -12.68
C ASP A 85 6.08 9.99 -11.80
N LYS A 86 7.33 10.44 -11.70
CA LYS A 86 7.71 11.62 -10.90
C LYS A 86 7.07 12.92 -11.41
N SER A 87 6.71 12.98 -12.69
CA SER A 87 6.01 14.14 -13.26
C SER A 87 4.56 14.24 -12.79
N LEU A 88 3.98 13.13 -12.33
CA LEU A 88 2.59 13.02 -11.87
C LEU A 88 2.47 12.83 -10.36
N CYS A 89 3.57 12.99 -9.61
CA CYS A 89 3.54 12.97 -8.15
C CYS A 89 2.72 14.14 -7.60
N ILE A 90 2.19 13.97 -6.39
CA ILE A 90 1.44 15.02 -5.68
C ILE A 90 2.22 15.50 -4.46
N ASN A 91 1.87 16.69 -3.97
CA ASN A 91 2.29 17.12 -2.64
C ASN A 91 1.40 16.49 -1.57
N ASP A 92 1.89 15.43 -0.94
CA ASP A 92 1.29 14.78 0.23
C ASP A 92 2.20 14.89 1.47
N SER A 93 3.15 15.84 1.49
CA SER A 93 4.05 16.08 2.63
C SER A 93 3.32 16.43 3.94
N TYR A 94 2.06 16.88 3.88
CA TYR A 94 1.25 17.10 5.07
C TYR A 94 0.83 15.80 5.77
N VAL A 95 0.88 14.66 5.06
CA VAL A 95 0.59 13.34 5.63
C VAL A 95 1.67 12.96 6.65
N ASP A 96 2.91 13.39 6.47
CA ASP A 96 3.99 13.24 7.46
C ASP A 96 3.61 13.91 8.80
N SER A 97 3.06 15.13 8.73
CA SER A 97 2.59 15.86 9.91
C SER A 97 1.46 15.12 10.61
N TYR A 98 0.52 14.55 9.84
CA TYR A 98 -0.55 13.71 10.36
C TYR A 98 0.00 12.48 11.08
N VAL A 99 0.91 11.73 10.45
CA VAL A 99 1.52 10.50 11.01
C VAL A 99 2.21 10.81 12.34
N ARG A 100 3.01 11.89 12.41
CA ARG A 100 3.68 12.29 13.65
C ARG A 100 2.70 12.65 14.76
N LYS A 101 1.61 13.35 14.43
CA LYS A 101 0.57 13.70 15.42
C LYS A 101 -0.14 12.46 15.95
N ILE A 102 -0.45 11.50 15.09
CA ILE A 102 -1.02 10.21 15.50
C ILE A 102 -0.05 9.47 16.44
N GLN A 103 1.21 9.33 16.04
CA GLN A 103 2.24 8.68 16.86
C GLN A 103 2.43 9.35 18.23
N ASN A 104 2.43 10.68 18.27
CA ASN A 104 2.56 11.43 19.53
C ASN A 104 1.31 11.37 20.42
N ALA A 105 0.15 11.05 19.84
CA ALA A 105 -1.12 10.93 20.56
C ALA A 105 -1.39 9.50 21.05
N GLN A 106 -0.60 8.52 20.59
CA GLN A 106 -0.66 7.15 21.08
C GLN A 106 -0.21 7.07 22.54
N ASN A 107 -0.76 6.12 23.27
CA ASN A 107 -0.30 5.81 24.61
C ASN A 107 1.10 5.17 24.60
N ASP A 108 1.89 5.38 25.66
CA ASP A 108 3.26 4.85 25.75
C ASP A 108 3.30 3.31 25.83
N ASN A 109 2.22 2.69 26.31
CA ASN A 109 2.16 1.25 26.57
C ASN A 109 1.11 0.56 25.68
N PRO A 110 1.50 -0.45 24.88
CA PRO A 110 0.55 -1.16 24.04
C PRO A 110 -0.39 -2.06 24.87
N GLN A 111 -1.65 -2.12 24.46
CA GLN A 111 -2.57 -3.17 24.87
C GLN A 111 -2.43 -4.39 23.98
N PHE A 112 -2.42 -5.59 24.58
CA PHE A 112 -2.33 -6.83 23.82
C PHE A 112 -3.71 -7.46 23.61
N LYS A 113 -4.01 -7.85 22.36
CA LYS A 113 -5.21 -8.61 21.98
C LYS A 113 -4.83 -9.94 21.37
N ASP A 114 -5.31 -11.03 21.97
CA ASP A 114 -5.11 -12.35 21.42
C ASP A 114 -5.94 -12.58 20.16
N ILE A 115 -5.28 -13.06 19.11
CA ILE A 115 -5.92 -13.43 17.85
C ILE A 115 -6.00 -14.95 17.69
N ILE A 116 -6.94 -15.43 16.90
CA ILE A 116 -7.03 -16.86 16.59
C ILE A 116 -5.81 -17.23 15.75
N SER A 117 -4.94 -18.06 16.34
CA SER A 117 -3.70 -18.50 15.73
C SER A 117 -3.96 -19.63 14.74
N SER A 118 -3.19 -19.62 13.65
CA SER A 118 -3.11 -20.76 12.73
C SER A 118 -2.32 -21.93 13.35
N TYR A 119 -1.71 -21.79 14.52
CA TYR A 119 -1.01 -22.85 15.24
C TYR A 119 -1.79 -23.31 16.48
N ARG A 120 -1.87 -24.63 16.71
CA ARG A 120 -2.57 -25.19 17.89
C ARG A 120 -1.91 -24.83 19.22
N THR A 121 -0.59 -24.74 19.25
CA THR A 121 0.22 -24.61 20.48
C THR A 121 0.84 -23.23 20.67
N LYS A 122 0.78 -22.34 19.67
CA LYS A 122 1.32 -20.98 19.76
C LYS A 122 0.21 -19.96 19.73
N GLY A 123 0.06 -19.20 20.81
CA GLY A 123 -0.75 -17.99 20.83
C GLY A 123 -0.10 -16.89 19.98
N ILE A 124 -0.93 -16.03 19.40
CA ILE A 124 -0.47 -14.80 18.76
C ILE A 124 -1.24 -13.67 19.43
N SER A 125 -0.51 -12.67 19.92
CA SER A 125 -1.10 -11.46 20.49
C SER A 125 -0.65 -10.27 19.66
N LEU A 126 -1.61 -9.41 19.34
CA LEU A 126 -1.39 -8.19 18.58
C LEU A 126 -1.24 -7.04 19.57
N ALA A 127 -0.17 -6.25 19.45
CA ALA A 127 0.01 -5.02 20.18
C ALA A 127 -0.82 -3.91 19.53
N LEU A 128 -1.65 -3.23 20.33
CA LEU A 128 -2.48 -2.11 19.94
C LEU A 128 -2.12 -0.90 20.78
N TYR A 129 -1.79 0.20 20.12
CA TYR A 129 -1.63 1.49 20.75
C TYR A 129 -2.95 2.24 20.70
N GLU A 130 -3.42 2.73 21.85
CA GLU A 130 -4.67 3.47 21.95
C GLU A 130 -4.42 4.96 21.78
N ILE A 131 -5.37 5.62 21.11
CA ILE A 131 -5.39 7.08 20.97
C ILE A 131 -6.61 7.60 21.74
N PRO A 132 -6.44 8.50 22.72
CA PRO A 132 -7.57 9.12 23.41
C PRO A 132 -8.54 9.77 22.43
N ILE A 133 -9.85 9.53 22.61
CA ILE A 133 -10.86 9.98 21.63
C ILE A 133 -10.87 11.50 21.39
N ILE A 134 -10.56 12.29 22.43
CA ILE A 134 -10.46 13.75 22.33
C ILE A 134 -9.28 14.14 21.42
N ALA A 135 -8.13 13.48 21.60
CA ALA A 135 -6.95 13.71 20.76
C ALA A 135 -7.21 13.28 19.31
N LEU A 136 -7.79 12.09 19.12
CA LEU A 136 -8.16 11.60 17.79
C LEU A 136 -9.11 12.57 17.07
N ASN A 137 -10.18 13.02 17.74
CA ASN A 137 -11.13 13.97 17.15
C ASN A 137 -10.48 15.32 16.82
N SER A 138 -9.55 15.80 17.65
CA SER A 138 -8.78 17.01 17.38
C SER A 138 -7.94 16.86 16.10
N ILE A 139 -7.26 15.72 15.94
CA ILE A 139 -6.47 15.43 14.73
C ILE A 139 -7.39 15.32 13.52
N ILE A 140 -8.48 14.57 13.62
CA ILE A 140 -9.47 14.43 12.52
C ILE A 140 -9.98 15.81 12.08
N PHE A 141 -10.28 16.71 13.03
CA PHE A 141 -10.76 18.04 12.70
C PHE A 141 -9.71 18.91 12.00
N GLU A 142 -8.44 18.81 12.41
CA GLU A 142 -7.32 19.52 11.78
C GLU A 142 -7.11 19.10 10.32
N PHE A 143 -7.28 17.81 10.02
CA PHE A 143 -7.06 17.25 8.68
C PHE A 143 -8.34 17.09 7.85
N LYS A 144 -9.49 17.57 8.33
CA LYS A 144 -10.80 17.37 7.67
C LYS A 144 -10.86 17.87 6.22
N GLU A 145 -10.14 18.96 5.91
CA GLU A 145 -10.12 19.60 4.59
C GLU A 145 -9.02 19.03 3.68
N LYS A 146 -8.15 18.15 4.21
CA LYS A 146 -7.03 17.54 3.51
C LYS A 146 -7.31 16.05 3.28
N GLU A 147 -8.36 15.76 2.52
CA GLU A 147 -8.72 14.38 2.22
C GLU A 147 -7.60 13.65 1.47
N HIS A 148 -7.08 12.60 2.11
CA HIS A 148 -6.03 11.74 1.58
C HIS A 148 -6.35 10.29 1.92
N PRO A 149 -6.22 9.32 0.98
CA PRO A 149 -6.55 7.92 1.22
C PRO A 149 -5.80 7.34 2.42
N TYR A 150 -4.53 7.71 2.64
CA TYR A 150 -3.79 7.32 3.84
C TYR A 150 -4.49 7.74 5.14
N ILE A 151 -4.84 9.02 5.27
CA ILE A 151 -5.46 9.58 6.47
C ILE A 151 -6.82 8.92 6.70
N LEU A 152 -7.63 8.80 5.63
CA LEU A 152 -8.95 8.17 5.69
C LEU A 152 -8.85 6.69 6.11
N ALA A 153 -7.95 5.93 5.50
CA ALA A 153 -7.72 4.52 5.81
C ALA A 153 -7.21 4.34 7.24
N ASP A 154 -6.31 5.20 7.71
CA ASP A 154 -5.74 5.15 9.06
C ASP A 154 -6.78 5.48 10.15
N ILE A 155 -7.62 6.50 9.92
CA ILE A 155 -8.75 6.79 10.81
C ILE A 155 -9.74 5.61 10.84
N ALA A 156 -10.09 5.07 9.68
CA ALA A 156 -10.96 3.90 9.59
C ALA A 156 -10.39 2.69 10.34
N CYS A 157 -9.10 2.42 10.13
CA CYS A 157 -8.34 1.37 10.80
C CYS A 157 -8.42 1.53 12.31
N THR A 158 -8.19 2.75 12.82
CA THR A 158 -8.29 3.09 14.25
C THR A 158 -9.67 2.76 14.82
N TYR A 159 -10.75 3.17 14.13
CA TYR A 159 -12.12 2.83 14.54
C TYR A 159 -12.39 1.33 14.52
N ILE A 160 -11.97 0.63 13.46
CA ILE A 160 -12.21 -0.80 13.25
C ILE A 160 -11.50 -1.64 14.33
N TYR A 161 -10.19 -1.41 14.56
CA TYR A 161 -9.47 -2.10 15.63
C TYR A 161 -9.95 -1.68 17.03
N GLY A 162 -10.48 -0.47 17.16
CA GLY A 162 -11.24 0.00 18.32
C GLY A 162 -12.64 -0.63 18.48
N GLN A 163 -13.02 -1.60 17.64
CA GLN A 163 -14.32 -2.27 17.62
C GLN A 163 -15.52 -1.35 17.29
N LYS A 164 -15.28 -0.16 16.75
CA LYS A 164 -16.30 0.77 16.27
C LYS A 164 -16.41 0.71 14.74
N LEU A 165 -16.79 -0.46 14.22
CA LEU A 165 -16.74 -0.75 12.78
C LEU A 165 -17.62 0.21 11.96
N GLU A 166 -18.84 0.53 12.44
CA GLU A 166 -19.77 1.43 11.73
C GLU A 166 -19.18 2.85 11.57
N ASP A 167 -18.49 3.36 12.60
CA ASP A 167 -17.86 4.69 12.59
C ASP A 167 -16.76 4.78 11.52
N GLY A 168 -16.04 3.69 11.27
CA GLY A 168 -14.98 3.61 10.25
C GLY A 168 -15.48 3.54 8.81
N LEU A 169 -16.75 3.15 8.57
CA LEU A 169 -17.26 2.91 7.22
C LEU A 169 -17.29 4.17 6.35
N SER A 170 -17.62 5.33 6.92
CA SER A 170 -17.69 6.59 6.15
C SER A 170 -16.32 7.00 5.58
N TYR A 171 -15.25 6.77 6.35
CA TYR A 171 -13.88 7.05 5.93
C TYR A 171 -13.41 6.06 4.86
N LEU A 172 -13.70 4.75 5.03
CA LEU A 172 -13.43 3.76 3.99
C LEU A 172 -14.17 4.05 2.70
N TYR A 173 -15.45 4.47 2.77
CA TYR A 173 -16.24 4.80 1.60
C TYR A 173 -15.56 5.92 0.79
N ARG A 174 -15.24 7.04 1.44
CA ARG A 174 -14.52 8.17 0.80
C ARG A 174 -13.18 7.73 0.22
N SER A 175 -12.39 6.96 0.98
CA SER A 175 -11.12 6.46 0.46
C SER A 175 -11.32 5.54 -0.75
N THR A 176 -12.36 4.72 -0.78
CA THR A 176 -12.63 3.77 -1.87
C THR A 176 -12.94 4.53 -3.15
N ILE A 177 -13.82 5.53 -3.09
CA ILE A 177 -14.19 6.37 -4.25
C ILE A 177 -12.96 7.07 -4.85
N MET A 178 -12.04 7.54 -4.01
CA MET A 178 -10.80 8.20 -4.46
C MET A 178 -9.81 7.26 -5.17
N LEU A 179 -9.94 5.95 -4.95
CA LEU A 179 -8.96 4.94 -5.36
C LEU A 179 -9.49 3.94 -6.39
N SER A 180 -10.81 3.85 -6.56
CA SER A 180 -11.47 2.90 -7.46
C SER A 180 -11.42 3.32 -8.93
N GLN A 181 -11.13 4.59 -9.21
CA GLN A 181 -11.02 5.10 -10.58
C GLN A 181 -9.55 5.17 -11.00
N PHE A 182 -9.25 4.70 -12.20
CA PHE A 182 -7.93 4.79 -12.80
C PHE A 182 -7.94 5.66 -14.06
N PRO A 183 -6.91 6.50 -14.28
CA PRO A 183 -5.84 6.83 -13.33
C PRO A 183 -6.36 7.68 -12.16
N ASN A 184 -5.88 7.42 -10.93
CA ASN A 184 -6.11 8.31 -9.78
C ASN A 184 -4.85 9.10 -9.43
N ARG A 185 -5.04 10.29 -8.86
CA ARG A 185 -3.95 11.20 -8.49
C ARG A 185 -2.99 10.65 -7.41
N PHE A 186 -3.39 9.60 -6.70
CA PHE A 186 -2.60 9.00 -5.61
C PHE A 186 -1.74 7.82 -6.09
N TRP A 187 -1.85 7.43 -7.37
CA TRP A 187 -1.17 6.28 -7.96
C TRP A 187 0.36 6.42 -7.97
N ASN A 188 0.87 7.66 -7.91
CA ASN A 188 2.28 8.00 -7.94
C ASN A 188 2.78 8.56 -6.59
N SER A 189 2.13 8.21 -5.48
CA SER A 189 2.51 8.68 -4.14
C SER A 189 2.64 7.51 -3.17
N ASP A 190 3.74 7.47 -2.40
CA ASP A 190 3.99 6.39 -1.44
C ASP A 190 2.89 6.31 -0.37
N TYR A 191 2.47 7.45 0.20
CA TYR A 191 1.32 7.48 1.13
C TYR A 191 0.02 7.12 0.43
N GLY A 192 -0.16 7.52 -0.82
CA GLY A 192 -1.31 7.19 -1.65
C GLY A 192 -1.48 5.68 -1.80
N LEU A 193 -0.39 5.01 -2.18
CA LEU A 193 -0.30 3.56 -2.33
C LEU A 193 -0.48 2.83 -0.99
N ALA A 194 0.16 3.30 0.09
CA ALA A 194 0.01 2.72 1.43
C ALA A 194 -1.43 2.86 1.95
N GLY A 195 -2.05 4.03 1.74
CA GLY A 195 -3.45 4.26 2.05
C GLY A 195 -4.38 3.33 1.26
N ALA A 196 -4.10 3.14 -0.02
CA ALA A 196 -4.86 2.23 -0.86
C ALA A 196 -4.73 0.77 -0.44
N ALA A 197 -3.51 0.32 -0.14
CA ALA A 197 -3.27 -1.00 0.40
C ALA A 197 -4.08 -1.22 1.68
N ASN A 198 -4.10 -0.27 2.61
CA ASN A 198 -4.89 -0.37 3.84
C ASN A 198 -6.41 -0.35 3.59
N THR A 199 -6.89 0.51 2.70
CA THR A 199 -8.32 0.55 2.32
C THR A 199 -8.77 -0.79 1.74
N PHE A 200 -8.10 -1.28 0.70
CA PHE A 200 -8.52 -2.54 0.06
C PHE A 200 -8.26 -3.77 0.92
N ARG A 201 -7.26 -3.75 1.82
CA ARG A 201 -7.12 -4.77 2.87
C ARG A 201 -8.36 -4.87 3.73
N LEU A 202 -8.80 -3.73 4.29
CA LEU A 202 -9.95 -3.67 5.17
C LEU A 202 -11.23 -4.07 4.42
N LEU A 203 -11.42 -3.58 3.20
CA LEU A 203 -12.54 -4.01 2.37
C LEU A 203 -12.54 -5.50 2.07
N LEU A 204 -11.37 -6.11 1.80
CA LEU A 204 -11.28 -7.55 1.53
C LEU A 204 -11.63 -8.38 2.76
N LEU A 205 -11.17 -7.94 3.94
CA LEU A 205 -11.53 -8.57 5.22
C LEU A 205 -13.01 -8.37 5.55
N MET A 206 -13.55 -7.19 5.25
CA MET A 206 -14.94 -6.84 5.53
C MET A 206 -15.91 -7.44 4.52
N CYS A 207 -15.52 -7.72 3.28
CA CYS A 207 -16.43 -8.23 2.26
C CYS A 207 -16.98 -9.62 2.66
N PRO A 208 -18.31 -9.83 2.64
CA PRO A 208 -18.87 -11.15 2.91
C PRO A 208 -18.45 -12.15 1.82
N LYS A 209 -17.92 -13.31 2.24
CA LYS A 209 -17.25 -14.29 1.35
C LYS A 209 -18.16 -14.91 0.29
N ASN A 210 -19.48 -14.83 0.45
CA ASN A 210 -20.46 -15.28 -0.52
C ASN A 210 -20.62 -14.30 -1.71
N HIS A 211 -20.15 -13.06 -1.60
CA HIS A 211 -20.12 -12.09 -2.69
C HIS A 211 -18.81 -12.20 -3.48
N ILE A 212 -18.67 -13.31 -4.22
CA ILE A 212 -17.42 -13.69 -4.91
C ILE A 212 -16.97 -12.61 -5.90
N GLU A 213 -17.88 -12.03 -6.69
CA GLU A 213 -17.53 -10.98 -7.66
C GLU A 213 -16.95 -9.72 -6.99
N LEU A 214 -17.55 -9.25 -5.90
CA LEU A 214 -17.01 -8.12 -5.14
C LEU A 214 -15.66 -8.48 -4.51
N CYS A 215 -15.54 -9.66 -3.90
CA CYS A 215 -14.28 -10.15 -3.35
C CYS A 215 -13.18 -10.20 -4.41
N ARG A 216 -13.51 -10.68 -5.62
CA ARG A 216 -12.60 -10.79 -6.77
C ARG A 216 -12.11 -9.42 -7.23
N LYS A 217 -13.02 -8.46 -7.42
CA LYS A 217 -12.64 -7.09 -7.78
C LYS A 217 -11.77 -6.45 -6.71
N ILE A 218 -12.18 -6.48 -5.44
CA ILE A 218 -11.40 -5.93 -4.31
C ILE A 218 -10.01 -6.59 -4.22
N TYR A 219 -9.92 -7.91 -4.40
CA TYR A 219 -8.65 -8.63 -4.42
C TYR A 219 -7.72 -8.07 -5.50
N ARG A 220 -8.21 -7.86 -6.73
CA ARG A 220 -7.39 -7.36 -7.84
C ARG A 220 -6.84 -5.97 -7.54
N TYR A 221 -7.68 -5.05 -7.05
CA TYR A 221 -7.23 -3.73 -6.61
C TYR A 221 -6.17 -3.86 -5.52
N TYR A 222 -6.42 -4.67 -4.50
CA TYR A 222 -5.47 -4.85 -3.40
C TYR A 222 -4.13 -5.39 -3.89
N PHE A 223 -4.14 -6.43 -4.74
CA PHE A 223 -2.96 -7.04 -5.32
C PHE A 223 -2.14 -6.05 -6.16
N VAL A 224 -2.82 -5.23 -6.96
CA VAL A 224 -2.21 -4.18 -7.80
C VAL A 224 -1.52 -3.12 -6.95
N TYR A 225 -2.21 -2.57 -5.95
CA TYR A 225 -1.64 -1.57 -5.04
C TYR A 225 -0.47 -2.11 -4.20
N LEU A 226 -0.59 -3.33 -3.68
CA LEU A 226 0.50 -3.99 -2.94
C LEU A 226 1.72 -4.21 -3.83
N THR A 227 1.51 -4.67 -5.07
CA THR A 227 2.62 -4.93 -5.98
C THR A 227 3.33 -3.65 -6.37
N LYS A 228 2.58 -2.58 -6.66
CA LYS A 228 3.18 -1.28 -6.93
C LYS A 228 3.96 -0.77 -5.73
N LEU A 229 3.34 -0.74 -4.54
CA LEU A 229 3.99 -0.31 -3.31
C LEU A 229 5.31 -1.08 -3.06
N ALA A 230 5.30 -2.41 -3.20
CA ALA A 230 6.49 -3.25 -3.03
C ALA A 230 7.63 -2.95 -4.02
N CYS A 231 7.28 -2.54 -5.25
CA CYS A 231 8.26 -2.22 -6.29
C CYS A 231 8.79 -0.79 -6.19
N THR A 232 7.98 0.15 -5.71
CA THR A 232 8.27 1.58 -5.90
C THR A 232 8.65 2.36 -4.65
N THR A 233 8.18 1.94 -3.48
CA THR A 233 8.38 2.75 -2.27
C THR A 233 9.84 2.74 -1.81
N LYS A 234 10.28 3.88 -1.29
CA LYS A 234 11.57 3.97 -0.57
C LYS A 234 11.42 3.76 0.93
N ASP A 235 10.19 3.66 1.44
CA ASP A 235 9.94 3.38 2.85
C ASP A 235 10.08 1.87 3.11
N GLU A 236 11.08 1.53 3.92
CA GLU A 236 11.44 0.15 4.21
C GLU A 236 10.31 -0.65 4.88
N ILE A 237 9.51 0.00 5.71
CA ILE A 237 8.38 -0.62 6.41
C ILE A 237 7.26 -0.88 5.41
N PHE A 238 6.87 0.12 4.62
CA PHE A 238 5.83 -0.06 3.60
C PHE A 238 6.20 -1.14 2.59
N GLN A 239 7.47 -1.20 2.18
CA GLN A 239 7.92 -2.24 1.27
C GLN A 239 7.78 -3.64 1.87
N GLN A 240 8.23 -3.83 3.12
CA GLN A 240 8.07 -5.11 3.81
C GLN A 240 6.60 -5.49 3.98
N GLU A 241 5.78 -4.55 4.46
CA GLU A 241 4.35 -4.78 4.69
C GLU A 241 3.62 -5.15 3.41
N ALA A 242 4.03 -4.58 2.27
CA ALA A 242 3.45 -4.91 0.97
C ALA A 242 3.63 -6.41 0.64
N TYR A 243 4.85 -6.95 0.80
CA TYR A 243 5.11 -8.39 0.60
C TYR A 243 4.37 -9.27 1.61
N VAL A 244 4.38 -8.90 2.90
CA VAL A 244 3.68 -9.67 3.94
C VAL A 244 2.18 -9.76 3.64
N ASN A 245 1.58 -8.64 3.22
CA ASN A 245 0.18 -8.54 2.91
C ASN A 245 -0.19 -9.29 1.61
N ARG A 246 0.67 -9.21 0.57
CA ARG A 246 0.44 -9.91 -0.70
C ARG A 246 0.51 -11.43 -0.53
N ALA A 247 1.52 -11.92 0.20
CA ALA A 247 1.59 -13.31 0.63
C ALA A 247 0.33 -13.76 1.42
N SER A 248 -0.23 -12.91 2.28
CA SER A 248 -1.44 -13.24 3.03
C SER A 248 -2.66 -13.48 2.14
N ILE A 249 -2.79 -12.73 1.04
CA ILE A 249 -3.91 -12.92 0.12
C ILE A 249 -3.67 -14.08 -0.84
N GLU A 250 -2.44 -14.41 -1.19
CA GLU A 250 -2.09 -15.57 -2.02
C GLU A 250 -2.43 -16.91 -1.35
N LEU A 251 -2.29 -17.00 -0.02
CA LEU A 251 -2.75 -18.16 0.75
C LEU A 251 -4.27 -18.25 0.90
N SER A 252 -5.01 -17.20 0.56
CA SER A 252 -6.45 -17.21 0.69
C SER A 252 -7.11 -18.18 -0.29
N THR A 253 -8.29 -18.67 0.07
CA THR A 253 -9.07 -19.54 -0.83
C THR A 253 -9.50 -18.81 -2.10
N ILE A 254 -9.69 -17.48 -2.03
CA ILE A 254 -10.12 -16.67 -3.18
C ILE A 254 -8.99 -16.52 -4.21
N ALA A 255 -7.71 -16.58 -3.81
CA ALA A 255 -6.58 -16.50 -4.74
C ALA A 255 -6.65 -17.54 -5.86
N ARG A 256 -7.10 -18.75 -5.56
CA ARG A 256 -7.28 -19.85 -6.54
C ARG A 256 -8.31 -19.55 -7.63
N TRP A 257 -9.17 -18.55 -7.42
CA TRP A 257 -10.19 -18.11 -8.37
C TRP A 257 -9.83 -16.79 -9.08
N VAL A 258 -8.92 -16.00 -8.50
CA VAL A 258 -8.58 -14.66 -8.99
C VAL A 258 -7.26 -14.67 -9.75
N ILE A 259 -6.26 -15.38 -9.24
CA ILE A 259 -4.96 -15.56 -9.91
C ILE A 259 -5.17 -16.47 -11.13
N PRO A 260 -4.52 -16.20 -12.28
CA PRO A 260 -4.65 -17.03 -13.48
C PRO A 260 -4.43 -18.52 -13.19
N MET A 261 -5.30 -19.39 -13.71
CA MET A 261 -5.35 -20.81 -13.34
C MET A 261 -4.04 -21.61 -13.57
N HIS A 262 -3.20 -21.16 -14.50
CA HIS A 262 -1.90 -21.80 -14.78
C HIS A 262 -0.80 -21.40 -13.78
N ILE A 263 -1.10 -20.49 -12.85
CA ILE A 263 -0.17 -19.99 -11.84
C ILE A 263 -0.60 -20.53 -10.49
N ASN A 264 0.30 -21.24 -9.83
CA ASN A 264 0.08 -21.73 -8.47
C ASN A 264 0.31 -20.59 -7.45
N PRO A 265 -0.72 -20.11 -6.73
CA PRO A 265 -0.57 -19.04 -5.74
C PRO A 265 0.37 -19.39 -4.59
N ASP A 266 0.55 -20.67 -4.30
CA ASP A 266 1.43 -21.12 -3.23
C ASP A 266 2.91 -20.83 -3.54
N LEU A 267 3.30 -20.82 -4.82
CA LEU A 267 4.65 -20.44 -5.24
C LEU A 267 4.87 -18.93 -5.19
N LEU A 268 3.82 -18.13 -5.42
CA LEU A 268 3.87 -16.68 -5.19
C LEU A 268 4.09 -16.39 -3.70
N TYR A 269 3.35 -17.09 -2.82
CA TYR A 269 3.51 -16.97 -1.36
C TYR A 269 4.95 -17.24 -0.90
N ILE A 270 5.57 -18.29 -1.47
CA ILE A 270 6.97 -18.63 -1.18
C ILE A 270 7.89 -17.45 -1.53
N SER A 271 7.73 -16.86 -2.72
CA SER A 271 8.52 -15.70 -3.14
C SER A 271 8.27 -14.49 -2.23
N ASP A 272 7.02 -14.13 -1.96
CA ASP A 272 6.71 -12.96 -1.16
C ASP A 272 7.19 -13.08 0.29
N MET A 273 7.14 -14.26 0.89
CA MET A 273 7.71 -14.47 2.23
C MET A 273 9.24 -14.37 2.24
N TYR A 274 9.91 -14.71 1.13
CA TYR A 274 11.34 -14.48 0.98
C TYR A 274 11.64 -12.98 0.91
N TYR A 275 10.95 -12.25 0.02
CA TYR A 275 11.16 -10.81 -0.12
C TYR A 275 10.73 -10.03 1.13
N ALA A 276 9.70 -10.45 1.86
CA ALA A 276 9.33 -9.87 3.17
C ALA A 276 10.44 -9.99 4.22
N HIS A 277 11.43 -10.86 4.02
CA HIS A 277 12.62 -10.95 4.87
C HIS A 277 13.81 -10.17 4.29
N TYR A 278 14.01 -10.24 2.97
CA TYR A 278 15.24 -9.79 2.30
C TYR A 278 15.09 -8.51 1.47
N CYS A 279 13.92 -7.86 1.45
CA CYS A 279 13.71 -6.65 0.62
C CYS A 279 14.56 -5.46 1.06
N ASN A 280 14.86 -5.35 2.36
CA ASN A 280 15.74 -4.33 2.92
C ASN A 280 16.30 -4.78 4.29
N GLU A 281 17.23 -4.00 4.85
CA GLU A 281 17.91 -4.34 6.10
C GLU A 281 16.94 -4.36 7.30
N LEU A 282 16.06 -3.35 7.39
CA LEU A 282 15.06 -3.26 8.44
C LEU A 282 14.10 -4.46 8.41
N ALA A 283 13.73 -4.95 7.23
CA ALA A 283 12.85 -6.10 7.09
C ALA A 283 13.46 -7.36 7.71
N SER A 284 14.76 -7.59 7.51
CA SER A 284 15.50 -8.68 8.14
C SER A 284 15.50 -8.55 9.66
N GLN A 285 15.75 -7.34 10.17
CA GLN A 285 15.72 -7.05 11.62
C GLN A 285 14.32 -7.28 12.22
N ILE A 286 13.27 -6.74 11.61
CA ILE A 286 11.87 -6.92 12.02
C ILE A 286 11.49 -8.40 11.98
N SER A 287 11.87 -9.12 10.93
CA SER A 287 11.55 -10.54 10.78
C SER A 287 12.16 -11.39 11.90
N TYR A 288 13.38 -11.04 12.33
CA TYR A 288 14.06 -11.71 13.44
C TYR A 288 13.46 -11.30 14.79
N ALA A 289 13.30 -10.00 15.05
CA ALA A 289 12.83 -9.44 16.31
C ALA A 289 11.37 -9.81 16.62
N SER A 290 10.50 -9.80 15.60
CA SER A 290 9.09 -10.17 15.75
C SER A 290 8.86 -11.66 15.98
N GLY A 291 9.86 -12.50 15.74
CA GLY A 291 9.73 -13.95 15.79
C GLY A 291 8.90 -14.56 14.65
N TRP A 292 8.42 -13.76 13.69
CA TRP A 292 7.66 -14.24 12.54
C TRP A 292 8.52 -15.04 11.55
N LYS A 293 9.82 -14.74 11.45
CA LYS A 293 10.82 -15.48 10.65
C LYS A 293 10.31 -15.80 9.23
N TYR A 294 10.04 -14.76 8.43
CA TYR A 294 9.40 -14.87 7.12
C TYR A 294 10.15 -15.79 6.15
N ASN A 295 11.48 -15.72 6.11
CA ASN A 295 12.28 -16.67 5.32
C ASN A 295 12.03 -18.15 5.75
N MET A 296 11.98 -18.43 7.05
CA MET A 296 11.64 -19.78 7.52
C MET A 296 10.24 -20.23 7.09
N LYS A 297 9.27 -19.31 7.03
CA LYS A 297 7.93 -19.63 6.51
C LYS A 297 7.98 -19.96 5.02
N SER A 298 8.73 -19.18 4.24
CA SER A 298 8.97 -19.44 2.81
C SER A 298 9.56 -20.84 2.60
N LEU A 299 10.66 -21.15 3.28
CA LEU A 299 11.33 -22.46 3.20
C LEU A 299 10.44 -23.61 3.68
N THR A 300 9.72 -23.43 4.79
CA THR A 300 8.78 -24.45 5.29
C THR A 300 7.71 -24.75 4.26
N TYR A 301 7.14 -23.73 3.61
CA TYR A 301 6.11 -23.93 2.61
C TYR A 301 6.66 -24.58 1.34
N TYR A 302 7.87 -24.20 0.92
CA TYR A 302 8.57 -24.87 -0.19
C TYR A 302 8.78 -26.37 0.09
N GLN A 303 9.28 -26.71 1.28
CA GLN A 303 9.60 -28.09 1.65
C GLN A 303 8.38 -28.97 1.95
N HIS A 304 7.23 -28.38 2.29
CA HIS A 304 6.11 -29.14 2.83
C HIS A 304 4.75 -28.81 2.19
N ALA A 305 4.71 -27.90 1.21
CA ALA A 305 3.47 -27.34 0.62
C ALA A 305 2.46 -26.90 1.69
N SER A 306 2.97 -26.40 2.82
CA SER A 306 2.18 -26.09 4.00
C SER A 306 2.91 -25.12 4.91
N ILE A 307 2.15 -24.29 5.63
CA ILE A 307 2.68 -23.47 6.74
C ILE A 307 3.16 -24.31 7.94
N ARG A 308 3.04 -25.64 7.88
CA ARG A 308 3.49 -26.58 8.90
C ARG A 308 4.33 -27.70 8.28
N PRO A 309 5.46 -28.06 8.91
CA PRO A 309 6.19 -29.25 8.53
C PRO A 309 5.28 -30.49 8.53
N ASN A 310 5.43 -31.31 7.50
CA ASN A 310 4.73 -32.57 7.36
C ASN A 310 5.62 -33.57 6.61
N SER A 311 5.11 -34.77 6.37
CA SER A 311 5.87 -35.86 5.74
C SER A 311 5.82 -35.86 4.21
N THR A 312 5.29 -34.81 3.57
CA THR A 312 5.42 -34.60 2.12
C THR A 312 6.67 -33.72 1.87
N GLY A 313 7.41 -33.96 0.79
CA GLY A 313 8.50 -33.07 0.39
C GLY A 313 8.04 -31.85 -0.43
N GLY A 314 6.74 -31.55 -0.41
CA GLY A 314 6.18 -30.30 -0.91
C GLY A 314 6.58 -29.98 -2.35
N TYR A 315 6.88 -28.70 -2.59
CA TYR A 315 7.35 -28.23 -3.90
C TYR A 315 8.80 -28.58 -4.19
N ALA A 316 9.59 -28.93 -3.17
CA ALA A 316 10.96 -29.41 -3.36
C ALA A 316 11.02 -30.75 -4.11
N GLU A 317 9.96 -31.56 -4.04
CA GLU A 317 9.84 -32.83 -4.77
C GLU A 317 9.04 -32.74 -6.07
N ILE A 318 8.22 -31.70 -6.25
CA ILE A 318 7.26 -31.58 -7.36
C ILE A 318 7.75 -30.61 -8.45
N GLU A 319 8.53 -29.59 -8.07
CA GLU A 319 9.07 -28.62 -9.02
C GLU A 319 10.48 -29.03 -9.45
N ASP A 320 10.75 -29.03 -10.76
CA ASP A 320 12.09 -29.26 -11.31
C ASP A 320 13.05 -28.08 -11.09
N LYS A 321 12.56 -26.99 -10.48
CA LYS A 321 13.29 -25.75 -10.23
C LYS A 321 13.82 -25.68 -8.81
N THR A 322 14.99 -25.08 -8.66
CA THR A 322 15.56 -24.77 -7.35
C THR A 322 14.71 -23.71 -6.63
N TYR A 323 14.84 -23.66 -5.30
CA TYR A 323 14.19 -22.63 -4.49
C TYR A 323 14.47 -21.21 -4.98
N ALA A 324 15.73 -20.91 -5.33
CA ALA A 324 16.13 -19.58 -5.79
C ALA A 324 15.50 -19.22 -7.15
N GLU A 325 15.43 -20.18 -8.07
CA GLU A 325 14.76 -19.99 -9.37
C GLU A 325 13.26 -19.73 -9.19
N ILE A 326 12.58 -20.49 -8.32
CA ILE A 326 11.18 -20.26 -8.00
C ILE A 326 10.98 -18.87 -7.41
N VAL A 327 11.76 -18.48 -6.40
CA VAL A 327 11.64 -17.17 -5.75
C VAL A 327 11.77 -16.04 -6.78
N ALA A 328 12.80 -16.08 -7.63
CA ALA A 328 13.05 -15.04 -8.62
C ALA A 328 11.96 -15.01 -9.71
N GLU A 329 11.60 -16.16 -10.27
CA GLU A 329 10.57 -16.23 -11.31
C GLU A 329 9.21 -15.75 -10.80
N LYS A 330 8.83 -16.16 -9.59
CA LYS A 330 7.53 -15.80 -9.02
C LYS A 330 7.46 -14.33 -8.61
N HIS A 331 8.60 -13.70 -8.32
CA HIS A 331 8.67 -12.26 -8.12
C HIS A 331 8.32 -11.49 -9.39
N GLU A 332 8.90 -11.88 -10.53
CA GLU A 332 8.56 -11.29 -11.83
C GLU A 332 7.13 -11.63 -12.26
N GLN A 333 6.68 -12.88 -12.01
CA GLN A 333 5.33 -13.30 -12.32
C GLN A 333 4.28 -12.50 -11.53
N ALA A 334 4.55 -12.13 -10.28
CA ALA A 334 3.67 -11.26 -9.50
C ALA A 334 3.52 -9.86 -10.12
N LYS A 335 4.60 -9.28 -10.68
CA LYS A 335 4.55 -7.99 -11.40
C LYS A 335 3.68 -8.10 -12.65
N TYR A 336 3.85 -9.19 -13.42
CA TYR A 336 3.04 -9.44 -14.61
C TYR A 336 1.55 -9.62 -14.27
N ILE A 337 1.21 -10.36 -13.20
CA ILE A 337 -0.17 -10.49 -12.73
C ILE A 337 -0.76 -9.13 -12.36
N ALA A 338 0.00 -8.32 -11.63
CA ALA A 338 -0.45 -6.97 -11.25
C ALA A 338 -0.65 -6.08 -12.48
N PHE A 339 0.23 -6.16 -13.47
CA PHE A 339 0.04 -5.44 -14.74
C PHE A 339 -1.22 -5.89 -15.47
N MET A 340 -1.46 -7.21 -15.59
CA MET A 340 -2.71 -7.73 -16.19
C MET A 340 -3.96 -7.24 -15.45
N PHE A 341 -3.95 -7.27 -14.12
CA PHE A 341 -5.07 -6.77 -13.32
C PHE A 341 -5.26 -5.26 -13.49
N TYR A 342 -4.18 -4.49 -13.50
CA TYR A 342 -4.20 -3.06 -13.75
C TYR A 342 -4.81 -2.75 -15.13
N SER A 343 -4.36 -3.43 -16.19
CA SER A 343 -4.90 -3.24 -17.54
C SER A 343 -6.40 -3.55 -17.60
N ALA A 344 -6.85 -4.66 -17.00
CA ALA A 344 -8.26 -5.04 -16.97
C ALA A 344 -9.15 -4.06 -16.18
N ILE A 345 -8.59 -3.42 -15.16
CA ILE A 345 -9.26 -2.33 -14.43
C ILE A 345 -9.34 -1.08 -15.32
N CYS A 346 -8.25 -0.69 -15.97
CA CYS A 346 -8.23 0.49 -16.84
C CYS A 346 -9.17 0.37 -18.05
N THR A 347 -9.39 -0.84 -18.58
CA THR A 347 -10.35 -1.09 -19.67
C THR A 347 -11.81 -1.19 -19.22
N GLY A 348 -12.07 -1.15 -17.90
CA GLY A 348 -13.42 -1.21 -17.34
C GLY A 348 -13.98 -2.61 -17.13
N GLU A 349 -13.28 -3.66 -17.57
CA GLU A 349 -13.75 -5.06 -17.44
C GLU A 349 -13.92 -5.48 -15.98
N GLU A 350 -13.05 -4.96 -15.10
CA GLU A 350 -12.87 -5.45 -13.73
C GLU A 350 -12.94 -4.34 -12.68
N THR A 351 -13.49 -3.19 -13.09
CA THR A 351 -13.57 -1.99 -12.27
C THR A 351 -14.60 -2.14 -11.17
N LEU A 352 -14.28 -1.61 -9.98
CA LEU A 352 -15.25 -1.38 -8.93
C LEU A 352 -16.08 -0.16 -9.32
N THR A 353 -17.30 -0.40 -9.82
CA THR A 353 -18.23 0.65 -10.20
C THR A 353 -18.81 1.35 -8.96
N ASP A 354 -19.34 2.55 -9.13
CA ASP A 354 -20.02 3.26 -8.03
C ASP A 354 -21.15 2.42 -7.44
N ASN A 355 -21.89 1.68 -8.29
CA ASN A 355 -22.92 0.74 -7.84
C ASN A 355 -22.34 -0.44 -7.03
N ASP A 356 -21.20 -1.01 -7.43
CA ASP A 356 -20.53 -2.06 -6.66
C ASP A 356 -20.13 -1.55 -5.26
N ILE A 357 -19.62 -0.32 -5.19
CA ILE A 357 -19.22 0.34 -3.95
C ILE A 357 -20.45 0.58 -3.09
N GLU A 358 -21.52 1.15 -3.63
CA GLU A 358 -22.77 1.34 -2.90
C GLU A 358 -23.34 0.04 -2.32
N ILE A 359 -23.38 -1.03 -3.14
CA ILE A 359 -23.85 -2.35 -2.71
C ILE A 359 -22.97 -2.86 -1.57
N LEU A 360 -21.65 -2.80 -1.71
CA LEU A 360 -20.71 -3.23 -0.68
C LEU A 360 -20.98 -2.49 0.63
N PHE A 361 -21.05 -1.15 0.62
CA PHE A 361 -21.22 -0.38 1.86
C PHE A 361 -22.61 -0.53 2.48
N LYS A 362 -23.67 -0.73 1.68
CA LYS A 362 -25.00 -1.11 2.20
C LYS A 362 -24.95 -2.47 2.91
N LEU A 363 -24.25 -3.46 2.33
CA LEU A 363 -24.05 -4.76 2.97
C LEU A 363 -23.27 -4.63 4.29
N LEU A 364 -22.17 -3.86 4.30
CA LEU A 364 -21.36 -3.66 5.49
C LEU A 364 -22.11 -2.93 6.61
N GLN A 365 -22.91 -1.90 6.29
CA GLN A 365 -23.77 -1.23 7.26
C GLN A 365 -24.81 -2.18 7.86
N ASN A 366 -25.45 -3.00 7.02
CA ASN A 366 -26.41 -4.00 7.48
C ASN A 366 -25.75 -5.04 8.39
N GLU A 367 -24.56 -5.55 8.04
CA GLU A 367 -23.85 -6.48 8.92
C GLU A 367 -23.39 -5.83 10.22
N CYS A 368 -22.94 -4.57 10.22
CA CYS A 368 -22.61 -3.85 11.44
C CYS A 368 -23.80 -3.76 12.40
N ARG A 369 -25.02 -3.57 11.87
CA ARG A 369 -26.25 -3.42 12.67
C ARG A 369 -26.84 -4.75 13.14
N PHE A 370 -26.92 -5.73 12.26
CA PHE A 370 -27.69 -6.96 12.50
C PHE A 370 -26.82 -8.20 12.70
N ASN A 371 -25.55 -8.17 12.27
CA ASN A 371 -24.65 -9.32 12.33
C ASN A 371 -23.23 -8.95 12.80
N TYR A 372 -23.16 -8.05 13.78
CA TYR A 372 -21.90 -7.45 14.24
C TYR A 372 -20.84 -8.50 14.64
N LYS A 373 -21.28 -9.61 15.27
CA LYS A 373 -20.39 -10.68 15.72
C LYS A 373 -19.63 -11.33 14.56
N GLU A 374 -20.30 -11.59 13.43
CA GLU A 374 -19.68 -12.25 12.29
C GLU A 374 -18.72 -11.31 11.55
N ILE A 375 -19.11 -10.06 11.28
CA ILE A 375 -18.20 -9.09 10.67
C ILE A 375 -16.98 -8.81 11.56
N ARG A 376 -17.17 -8.65 12.87
CA ARG A 376 -16.06 -8.49 13.82
C ARG A 376 -15.10 -9.68 13.79
N LYS A 377 -15.64 -10.90 13.81
CA LYS A 377 -14.84 -12.13 13.75
C LYS A 377 -14.03 -12.20 12.45
N ARG A 378 -14.66 -11.84 11.33
CA ARG A 378 -14.04 -11.84 10.00
C ARG A 378 -12.92 -10.81 9.88
N VAL A 379 -13.10 -9.62 10.45
CA VAL A 379 -12.17 -8.49 10.32
C VAL A 379 -11.05 -8.52 11.36
N LEU A 380 -11.38 -8.71 12.64
CA LEU A 380 -10.42 -8.57 13.75
C LEU A 380 -9.79 -9.89 14.19
N ASN A 381 -10.49 -11.01 13.98
CA ASN A 381 -10.01 -12.35 14.37
C ASN A 381 -9.60 -12.47 15.86
N PHE A 382 -10.17 -11.65 16.76
CA PHE A 382 -9.88 -11.68 18.20
C PHE A 382 -10.51 -12.91 18.88
N LYS A 383 -9.77 -13.59 19.79
CA LYS A 383 -10.22 -14.81 20.48
C LYS A 383 -11.43 -14.63 21.39
N SER A 384 -11.53 -13.48 22.08
CA SER A 384 -12.60 -13.21 23.05
C SER A 384 -13.55 -12.12 22.57
N TYR A 385 -14.84 -12.32 22.82
CA TYR A 385 -15.85 -11.27 22.88
C TYR A 385 -15.93 -10.86 24.36
N LYS A 386 -15.66 -9.58 24.70
CA LYS A 386 -15.94 -9.08 26.05
C LYS A 386 -17.37 -8.57 26.07
#